data_AF-A0A310SIE2-F1
#
_entry.id   AF-A0A310SIE2-F1
#
_cell.length_a   1.000
_cell.length_b   1.000
_cell.length_c   1.000
_cell.angle_alpha   90.00
_cell.angle_beta   90.00
_cell.angle_gamma   90.00
#
_symmetry.space_group_name_H-M   'P 1'
#
loop_
_entity.id
_entity.type
_entity.pdbx_description
1 polymer ?
#
loop_
_entity_poly.entity_id
_entity_poly.type
_entity_poly.pdbx_seq_one_letter_code
_entity_poly.pdbx_strand_id
1 'polypeptide(L)'
;MSSLSLKDLPKVALDLKSELEGFNHSCMKKAATAEKNVLPSAEDVRQERQHSELIHDVETFKPDQLKHADTKEKIILPNAKDVAAEKTQQTLMSGIEKFDPSSLKHTETQEKNLLPDKDGTVSYFVTIIYHFCLWQSLRKIANYV
;
A
#
# COMPACT_ATOMS: atom_id res chain seq x y z
N MET A 1 12.33 40.40 -18.58
CA MET A 1 11.57 39.98 -19.78
C MET A 1 11.68 41.10 -20.79
N SER A 2 12.23 40.82 -21.96
CA SER A 2 12.53 41.82 -23.00
C SER A 2 11.24 42.44 -23.53
N SER A 3 11.06 43.75 -23.37
CA SER A 3 9.94 44.48 -23.95
C SER A 3 10.14 44.60 -25.46
N LEU A 4 9.25 44.00 -26.26
CA LEU A 4 9.23 44.18 -27.71
C LEU A 4 8.98 45.66 -28.05
N SER A 5 9.86 46.26 -28.86
CA SER A 5 9.68 47.64 -29.32
C SER A 5 8.65 47.68 -30.46
N LEU A 6 7.93 48.79 -30.61
CA LEU A 6 6.88 48.98 -31.63
C LEU A 6 7.39 48.74 -33.07
N LYS A 7 8.70 48.83 -33.28
CA LYS A 7 9.38 48.64 -34.56
C LYS A 7 9.48 47.17 -34.97
N ASP A 8 9.44 46.27 -33.99
CA ASP A 8 9.70 44.83 -34.13
C ASP A 8 8.42 43.99 -34.25
N LEU A 9 7.25 44.63 -34.27
CA LEU A 9 5.98 43.94 -34.47
C LEU A 9 5.76 43.65 -35.96
N PRO A 10 5.24 42.47 -36.32
CA PRO A 10 4.88 42.15 -37.70
C PRO A 10 3.88 43.18 -38.24
N LYS A 11 4.21 43.78 -39.40
CA LYS A 11 3.37 44.77 -40.07
C LYS A 11 2.13 44.06 -40.60
N VAL A 12 0.98 44.36 -39.98
CA VAL A 12 -0.32 43.87 -40.44
C VAL A 12 -0.53 44.33 -41.88
N ALA A 13 -0.88 43.41 -42.77
CA ALA A 13 -1.15 43.73 -44.18
C ALA A 13 -2.21 44.84 -44.28
N LEU A 14 -2.01 45.79 -45.21
CA LEU A 14 -2.85 46.99 -45.36
C LEU A 14 -4.34 46.64 -45.49
N ASP A 15 -4.63 45.56 -46.22
CA ASP A 15 -5.99 45.06 -46.42
C ASP A 15 -6.63 44.61 -45.11
N LEU A 16 -5.88 43.89 -44.26
CA LEU A 16 -6.34 43.41 -42.96
C LEU A 16 -6.54 44.57 -41.97
N LYS A 17 -5.69 45.62 -42.04
CA LYS A 17 -5.84 46.83 -41.22
C LYS A 17 -7.10 47.60 -41.59
N SER A 18 -7.42 47.70 -42.88
CA SER A 18 -8.63 48.36 -43.38
C SER A 18 -9.90 47.60 -42.97
N GLU A 19 -9.88 46.27 -43.07
CA GLU A 19 -11.00 45.43 -42.61
C GLU A 19 -11.20 45.52 -41.09
N LEU A 20 -10.13 45.63 -40.31
CA LEU A 20 -10.21 45.77 -38.85
C LEU A 20 -10.70 47.15 -38.41
N GLU A 21 -10.28 48.21 -39.11
CA GLU A 21 -10.74 49.59 -38.85
C GLU A 21 -12.19 49.82 -39.30
N GLY A 22 -12.62 49.16 -40.37
CA GLY A 22 -14.02 49.15 -40.85
C GLY A 22 -14.90 48.09 -40.19
N PHE A 23 -14.37 47.31 -39.25
CA PHE A 23 -15.08 46.19 -38.63
C PHE A 23 -16.28 46.69 -37.82
N ASN A 24 -17.47 46.51 -38.40
CA ASN A 24 -18.70 46.92 -37.74
C ASN A 24 -19.18 45.82 -36.78
N HIS A 25 -18.92 46.02 -35.49
CA HIS A 25 -19.38 45.12 -34.43
C HIS A 25 -20.91 44.88 -34.41
N SER A 26 -21.71 45.75 -35.03
CA SER A 26 -23.17 45.54 -35.15
C SER A 26 -23.55 44.44 -36.14
N CYS A 27 -22.65 44.06 -37.06
CA CYS A 27 -22.83 42.93 -37.98
C CYS A 27 -22.53 41.58 -37.32
N MET A 28 -21.97 41.58 -36.11
CA MET A 28 -21.72 40.35 -35.36
C MET A 28 -23.05 39.80 -34.83
N LYS A 29 -23.32 38.51 -35.06
CA LYS A 29 -24.50 37.86 -34.48
C LYS A 29 -24.40 37.96 -32.96
N LYS A 30 -25.41 38.56 -32.32
CA LYS A 30 -25.49 38.57 -30.85
C LYS A 30 -25.65 37.12 -30.39
N ALA A 31 -24.69 36.63 -29.60
CA ALA A 31 -24.83 35.36 -28.92
C ALA A 31 -25.77 35.58 -27.72
N ALA A 32 -26.95 34.96 -27.74
CA ALA A 32 -27.86 34.97 -26.60
C ALA A 32 -27.22 34.16 -25.47
N THR A 33 -26.79 34.85 -24.41
CA THR A 33 -26.32 34.18 -23.18
C THR A 33 -27.56 33.80 -22.38
N ALA A 34 -27.94 32.52 -22.41
CA ALA A 34 -29.01 32.02 -21.57
C ALA A 34 -28.45 31.80 -20.15
N GLU A 35 -28.74 32.70 -19.22
CA GLU A 35 -28.52 32.47 -17.79
C GLU A 35 -29.48 31.37 -17.32
N LYS A 36 -28.94 30.17 -17.14
CA LYS A 36 -29.70 28.99 -16.74
C LYS A 36 -29.99 29.04 -15.23
N ASN A 37 -30.86 29.94 -14.79
CA ASN A 37 -31.44 29.92 -13.45
C ASN A 37 -32.46 28.78 -13.37
N VAL A 38 -31.97 27.54 -13.25
CA VAL A 38 -32.85 26.39 -12.98
C VAL A 38 -33.28 26.48 -11.54
N LEU A 39 -34.57 26.59 -11.32
CA LEU A 39 -35.13 26.39 -10.00
C LEU A 39 -34.83 24.95 -9.54
N PRO A 40 -34.45 24.72 -8.27
CA PRO A 40 -34.33 23.38 -7.73
C PRO A 40 -35.54 22.53 -8.12
N SER A 41 -35.30 21.30 -8.54
CA SER A 41 -36.39 20.40 -8.90
C SER A 41 -37.19 20.02 -7.66
N ALA A 42 -38.42 19.56 -7.86
CA ALA A 42 -39.23 19.03 -6.75
C ALA A 42 -38.55 17.85 -6.04
N GLU A 43 -37.70 17.10 -6.74
CA GLU A 43 -36.89 16.03 -6.17
C GLU A 43 -35.80 16.58 -5.24
N ASP A 44 -35.09 17.63 -5.68
CA ASP A 44 -34.00 18.26 -4.90
C ASP A 44 -34.55 18.79 -3.56
N VAL A 45 -35.69 19.46 -3.60
CA VAL A 45 -36.36 19.98 -2.39
C VAL A 45 -36.83 18.85 -1.48
N ARG A 46 -37.31 17.74 -2.05
CA ARG A 46 -37.75 16.58 -1.26
C ARG A 46 -36.57 15.91 -0.56
N GLN A 47 -35.45 15.75 -1.26
CA GLN A 47 -34.22 15.17 -0.70
C GLN A 47 -33.65 16.06 0.40
N GLU A 48 -33.63 17.38 0.21
CA GLU A 48 -33.17 18.34 1.21
C GLU A 48 -34.02 18.31 2.48
N ARG A 49 -35.35 18.21 2.34
CA ARG A 49 -36.26 18.05 3.49
C ARG A 49 -36.01 16.76 4.24
N GLN A 50 -35.91 15.64 3.52
CA GLN A 50 -35.62 14.34 4.14
C GLN A 50 -34.27 14.37 4.87
N HIS A 51 -33.24 14.97 4.27
CA HIS A 51 -31.94 15.09 4.93
C HIS A 51 -32.03 15.96 6.18
N SER A 52 -32.71 17.10 6.10
CA SER A 52 -32.88 18.04 7.22
C SER A 52 -33.65 17.41 8.38
N GLU A 53 -34.69 16.63 8.10
CA GLU A 53 -35.46 15.87 9.09
C GLU A 53 -34.57 14.86 9.82
N LEU A 54 -33.77 14.08 9.08
CA LEU A 54 -32.84 13.10 9.68
C LEU A 54 -31.79 13.76 10.59
N ILE A 55 -31.24 14.90 10.17
CA ILE A 55 -30.27 15.64 10.99
C ILE A 55 -30.93 16.16 12.27
N HIS A 56 -32.12 16.77 12.14
CA HIS A 56 -32.86 17.28 13.29
C HIS A 56 -33.22 16.18 14.30
N ASP A 57 -33.62 15.00 13.81
CA ASP A 57 -33.94 13.85 14.67
C ASP A 57 -32.72 13.36 15.46
N VAL A 58 -31.53 13.40 14.86
CA VAL A 58 -30.27 13.07 15.53
C VAL A 58 -29.86 14.16 16.52
N GLU A 59 -29.99 15.44 16.16
CA GLU A 59 -29.68 16.58 17.04
C GLU A 59 -30.57 16.60 18.29
N THR A 60 -31.85 16.28 18.13
CA THR A 60 -32.85 16.29 19.21
C THR A 60 -32.94 14.95 19.93
N PHE A 61 -32.17 13.95 19.52
CA PHE A 61 -32.18 12.62 20.10
C PHE A 61 -31.82 12.68 21.59
N LYS A 62 -32.69 12.12 22.45
CA LYS A 62 -32.44 12.03 23.90
C LYS A 62 -31.82 10.68 24.24
N PRO A 63 -30.57 10.62 24.70
CA PRO A 63 -29.90 9.37 25.06
C PRO A 63 -30.63 8.55 26.13
N ASP A 64 -31.43 9.19 26.98
CA ASP A 64 -32.24 8.54 28.02
C ASP A 64 -33.30 7.57 27.44
N GLN A 65 -33.60 7.65 26.14
CA GLN A 65 -34.48 6.71 25.45
C GLN A 65 -33.77 5.40 25.06
N LEU A 66 -32.44 5.35 25.16
CA LEU A 66 -31.68 4.13 24.88
C LEU A 66 -31.95 3.10 25.99
N LYS A 67 -32.26 1.87 25.57
CA LYS A 67 -32.36 0.74 26.49
C LYS A 67 -31.00 0.44 27.07
N HIS A 68 -30.95 0.12 28.37
CA HIS A 68 -29.72 -0.34 28.99
C HIS A 68 -29.21 -1.61 28.30
N ALA A 69 -27.93 -1.62 27.96
CA ALA A 69 -27.24 -2.76 27.37
C ALA A 69 -26.07 -3.18 28.26
N ASP A 70 -26.11 -4.42 28.74
CA ASP A 70 -25.02 -5.01 29.51
C ASP A 70 -23.86 -5.40 28.58
N THR A 71 -22.83 -4.56 28.51
CA THR A 71 -21.62 -4.86 27.75
C THR A 71 -20.64 -5.67 28.62
N LYS A 72 -20.42 -6.94 28.29
CA LYS A 72 -19.39 -7.79 28.92
C LYS A 72 -18.09 -7.70 28.15
N GLU A 73 -17.21 -6.79 28.54
CA GLU A 73 -15.84 -6.74 28.04
C GLU A 73 -15.01 -7.88 28.66
N LYS A 74 -14.56 -8.82 27.84
CA LYS A 74 -13.76 -9.96 28.30
C LYS A 74 -12.29 -9.56 28.34
N ILE A 75 -11.86 -8.92 29.43
CA ILE A 75 -10.43 -8.78 29.75
C ILE A 75 -9.94 -10.17 30.18
N ILE A 76 -9.37 -10.93 29.24
CA ILE A 76 -8.76 -12.22 29.56
C ILE A 76 -7.41 -11.91 30.23
N LEU A 77 -7.32 -12.11 31.54
CA LEU A 77 -6.02 -12.07 32.20
C LEU A 77 -5.17 -13.24 31.67
N PRO A 78 -3.87 -13.03 31.38
CA PRO A 78 -2.96 -14.11 31.02
C PRO A 78 -3.03 -15.20 32.10
N ASN A 79 -3.23 -16.45 31.68
CA ASN A 79 -3.29 -17.57 32.61
C ASN A 79 -1.87 -18.04 32.98
N ALA A 80 -1.74 -18.89 34.01
CA ALA A 80 -0.44 -19.39 34.47
C ALA A 80 0.39 -20.08 33.36
N LYS A 81 -0.27 -20.74 32.40
CA LYS A 81 0.35 -21.35 31.21
C LYS A 81 0.95 -20.30 30.28
N ASP A 82 0.28 -19.17 30.10
CA ASP A 82 0.73 -18.10 29.19
C ASP A 82 2.01 -17.46 29.76
N VAL A 83 2.02 -17.19 31.08
CA VAL A 83 3.19 -16.68 31.80
C VAL A 83 4.34 -17.70 31.81
N ALA A 84 4.04 -18.99 31.98
CA ALA A 84 5.07 -20.04 31.95
C ALA A 84 5.69 -20.20 30.56
N ALA A 85 4.89 -20.12 29.50
CA ALA A 85 5.36 -20.13 28.12
C ALA A 85 6.28 -18.93 27.85
N GLU A 86 5.85 -17.72 28.23
CA GLU A 86 6.65 -16.50 28.05
C GLU A 86 7.99 -16.58 28.80
N LYS A 87 7.99 -17.02 30.06
CA LYS A 87 9.24 -17.23 30.84
C LYS A 87 10.17 -18.24 30.18
N THR A 88 9.63 -19.29 29.59
CA THR A 88 10.41 -20.32 28.88
C THR A 88 11.06 -19.72 27.64
N GLN A 89 10.30 -18.97 26.84
CA GLN A 89 10.83 -18.28 25.65
C GLN A 89 11.91 -17.25 26.02
N GLN A 90 11.68 -16.45 27.07
CA GLN A 90 12.64 -15.47 27.54
C GLN A 90 13.94 -16.11 28.03
N THR A 91 13.84 -17.25 28.72
CA THR A 91 15.01 -18.03 29.17
C THR A 91 15.82 -18.54 27.99
N LEU A 92 15.16 -19.10 26.97
CA LEU A 92 15.82 -19.59 25.77
C LEU A 92 16.53 -18.45 25.01
N MET A 93 15.85 -17.33 24.81
CA MET A 93 16.43 -16.16 24.14
C MET A 93 17.66 -15.63 24.90
N SER A 94 17.56 -15.50 26.23
CA SER A 94 18.67 -15.07 27.07
C SER A 94 19.84 -16.06 27.04
N GLY A 95 19.54 -17.36 26.95
CA GLY A 95 20.54 -18.41 26.84
C GLY A 95 21.30 -18.37 25.52
N ILE A 96 20.60 -18.07 24.41
CA ILE A 96 21.21 -17.89 23.08
C ILE A 96 22.06 -16.62 23.04
N GLU A 97 21.57 -15.50 23.60
CA GLU A 97 22.31 -14.23 23.63
C GLU A 97 23.62 -14.35 24.40
N LYS A 98 23.60 -15.08 25.53
CA LYS A 98 24.77 -15.27 26.40
C LYS A 98 25.59 -16.51 26.05
N PHE A 99 25.24 -17.22 24.98
CA PHE A 99 25.92 -18.45 24.62
C PHE A 99 27.35 -18.13 24.17
N ASP A 100 28.34 -18.69 24.88
CA ASP A 100 29.75 -18.55 24.54
C ASP A 100 30.16 -19.67 23.56
N PRO A 101 30.48 -19.36 22.29
CA PRO A 101 30.90 -20.36 21.31
C PRO A 101 32.21 -21.06 21.68
N SER A 102 33.05 -20.47 22.54
CA SER A 102 34.30 -21.08 22.99
C SER A 102 34.07 -22.26 23.95
N SER A 103 32.86 -22.39 24.50
CA SER A 103 32.43 -23.54 25.30
C SER A 103 32.15 -24.79 24.47
N LEU A 104 32.05 -24.66 23.13
CA LEU A 104 31.88 -25.79 22.23
C LEU A 104 33.14 -26.65 22.18
N LYS A 105 32.99 -27.96 22.33
CA LYS A 105 34.10 -28.89 22.13
C LYS A 105 34.51 -28.91 20.66
N HIS A 106 35.80 -28.75 20.40
CA HIS A 106 36.34 -28.92 19.05
C HIS A 106 35.96 -30.30 18.52
N THR A 107 35.17 -30.31 17.46
CA THR A 107 34.78 -31.53 16.74
C THR A 107 35.44 -31.45 15.38
N GLU A 108 36.47 -32.27 15.18
CA GLU A 108 37.11 -32.42 13.88
C GLU A 108 36.26 -33.38 13.03
N THR A 109 35.63 -32.87 11.98
CA THR A 109 34.87 -33.69 11.04
C THR A 109 35.84 -34.46 10.15
N GLN A 110 35.97 -35.77 10.38
CA GLN A 110 36.75 -36.66 9.52
C GLN A 110 35.95 -36.99 8.24
N GLU A 111 36.31 -36.35 7.12
CA GLU A 111 35.81 -36.71 5.79
C GLU A 111 36.57 -37.94 5.26
N LYS A 112 35.95 -39.13 5.35
CA LYS A 112 36.52 -40.33 4.71
C LYS A 112 36.30 -40.28 3.20
N ASN A 113 37.23 -39.65 2.50
CA ASN A 113 37.41 -39.85 1.07
C ASN A 113 38.07 -41.21 0.85
N LEU A 114 37.24 -42.26 0.78
CA LEU A 114 37.69 -43.59 0.37
C LEU A 114 38.25 -43.49 -1.05
N LEU A 115 39.54 -43.80 -1.24
CA LEU A 115 40.11 -43.94 -2.57
C LEU A 115 39.35 -45.07 -3.31
N PRO A 116 39.14 -44.96 -4.63
CA PRO A 116 38.56 -46.04 -5.39
C PRO A 116 39.46 -47.27 -5.32
N ASP A 117 39.02 -48.27 -4.57
CA ASP A 117 39.56 -49.62 -4.76
C ASP A 117 39.09 -50.16 -6.10
N LYS A 118 39.81 -51.14 -6.65
CA LYS A 118 39.72 -51.58 -8.06
C LYS A 118 38.32 -52.03 -8.54
N ASP A 119 37.35 -52.12 -7.64
CA ASP A 119 35.95 -52.48 -7.91
C ASP A 119 34.97 -51.29 -7.91
N GLY A 120 35.43 -50.08 -8.26
CA GLY A 120 34.58 -48.97 -8.76
C GLY A 120 33.47 -48.44 -7.81
N THR A 121 33.42 -48.91 -6.57
CA THR A 121 32.25 -48.73 -5.69
C THR A 121 32.15 -47.30 -5.14
N VAL A 122 33.26 -46.56 -5.02
CA VAL A 122 33.25 -45.18 -4.50
C VAL A 122 32.70 -44.14 -5.49
N SER A 123 32.70 -44.43 -6.80
CA SER A 123 32.21 -43.48 -7.82
C SER A 123 30.71 -43.22 -7.64
N TYR A 124 29.94 -44.26 -7.31
CA TYR A 124 28.52 -44.15 -7.03
C TYR A 124 28.23 -43.34 -5.78
N PHE A 125 28.98 -43.54 -4.69
CA PHE A 125 28.75 -42.80 -3.45
C PHE A 125 29.03 -41.31 -3.60
N VAL A 126 30.14 -40.95 -4.25
CA VAL A 126 30.49 -39.55 -4.52
C VAL A 126 29.42 -38.91 -5.42
N THR A 127 28.98 -39.60 -6.48
CA THR A 127 27.90 -39.12 -7.35
C THR A 127 26.59 -38.94 -6.60
N ILE A 128 26.20 -39.88 -5.73
CA ILE A 128 24.98 -39.80 -4.91
C ILE A 128 25.07 -38.60 -3.94
N ILE A 129 26.21 -38.38 -3.30
CA ILE A 129 26.40 -37.24 -2.39
C ILE A 129 26.32 -35.92 -3.15
N TYR A 130 26.97 -35.78 -4.31
CA TYR A 130 26.87 -34.59 -5.14
C TYR A 130 25.44 -34.34 -5.61
N HIS A 131 24.72 -35.38 -6.03
CA HIS A 131 23.33 -35.26 -6.48
C HIS A 131 22.38 -34.91 -5.32
N PHE A 132 22.61 -35.48 -4.14
CA PHE A 132 21.85 -35.14 -2.93
C PHE A 132 22.11 -33.70 -2.47
N CYS A 133 23.37 -33.26 -2.49
CA CYS A 133 23.75 -31.89 -2.13
C CYS A 133 23.18 -30.87 -3.13
N LEU A 134 23.25 -31.17 -4.43
CA LEU A 134 22.63 -30.37 -5.49
C LEU A 134 21.10 -30.32 -5.34
N TRP A 135 20.46 -31.44 -5.01
CA TRP A 135 19.02 -31.49 -4.76
C TRP A 135 18.60 -30.67 -3.53
N GLN A 136 19.36 -30.72 -2.43
CA GLN A 136 19.13 -29.90 -1.24
C GLN A 136 19.30 -28.40 -1.54
N SER A 137 20.30 -28.05 -2.35
CA SER A 137 20.53 -26.67 -2.78
C SER A 137 19.38 -26.16 -3.66
N LEU A 138 18.96 -26.94 -4.66
CA LEU A 138 17.81 -26.62 -5.51
C LEU A 138 16.50 -26.55 -4.72
N ARG A 139 16.30 -27.42 -3.72
CA ARG A 139 15.14 -27.38 -2.82
C ARG A 139 15.09 -26.08 -2.01
N LYS A 140 16.24 -25.59 -1.51
CA LYS A 140 16.30 -24.31 -0.81
C LYS A 140 15.96 -23.14 -1.73
N ILE A 141 16.44 -23.16 -2.98
CA ILE A 141 16.11 -22.13 -3.97
C ILE A 141 14.62 -22.15 -4.32
N ALA A 142 14.02 -23.33 -4.49
CA ALA A 142 12.60 -23.48 -4.84
C ALA A 142 11.63 -23.07 -3.72
N ASN A 143 12.06 -23.07 -2.45
CA ASN A 143 11.23 -22.60 -1.32
C ASN A 143 11.40 -21.10 -1.03
N TYR A 144 12.19 -20.38 -1.84
CA TYR A 144 12.44 -18.94 -1.71
C TYR A 144 11.63 -18.10 -2.72
N VAL A 145 10.75 -18.75 -3.50
CA VAL A 145 9.75 -18.12 -4.39
C VAL A 145 8.35 -18.34 -3.83
#